data_AF-A0A353ET53-F1
#
_entry.id   AF-A0A353ET53-F1
#
_cell.length_a   1.000
_cell.length_b   1.000
_cell.length_c   1.000
_cell.angle_alpha   90.00
_cell.angle_beta   90.00
_cell.angle_gamma   90.00
#
_symmetry.space_group_name_H-M   'P 1'
#
loop_
_entity.id
_entity.type
_entity.pdbx_description
1 polymer ?
#
loop_
_entity_poly.entity_id
_entity_poly.type
_entity_poly.pdbx_seq_one_letter_code
_entity_poly.pdbx_strand_id
1 'polypeptide(L)'
;MVKKKPPIGRFYETGKLCTFLGFNFQMPQKISWKFYSGVPRACQENENEMEKKMEKFLAQKTLFKYFGPPMTTNSELNTITHIWTRFNLRWILSGIFSALGAGILAMVIASIFTAKTFGDWSQSLKLLAAIRYGGEALAFDAPVFIMAYGASLHASLCILYGSLFAQLVNEKSSPLSLVILGWVTSAIVWVFGFQLFMPTFDPYLRMITPLWVGLFLHFTFGISFGLILSLFRQKN
;
A
#
# COMPACT_ATOMS: atom_id res chain seq x y z
N MET A 1 -43.78 -1.45 -27.36
CA MET A 1 -42.73 -1.77 -26.36
C MET A 1 -42.53 -0.57 -25.44
N VAL A 2 -42.95 -0.68 -24.19
CA VAL A 2 -42.97 0.41 -23.20
C VAL A 2 -41.63 0.46 -22.48
N LYS A 3 -40.86 1.54 -22.64
CA LYS A 3 -39.60 1.76 -21.91
C LYS A 3 -39.90 2.14 -20.47
N LYS A 4 -39.63 1.25 -19.52
CA LYS A 4 -39.64 1.54 -18.07
C LYS A 4 -38.47 2.48 -17.74
N LYS A 5 -38.76 3.65 -17.16
CA LYS A 5 -37.77 4.52 -16.51
C LYS A 5 -37.31 3.89 -15.19
N PRO A 6 -36.01 3.94 -14.83
CA PRO A 6 -35.55 3.50 -13.52
C PRO A 6 -36.01 4.47 -12.41
N PRO A 7 -36.19 4.00 -11.18
CA PRO A 7 -36.65 4.82 -10.06
C PRO A 7 -35.60 5.86 -9.66
N ILE A 8 -36.07 7.08 -9.44
CA ILE A 8 -35.33 8.21 -8.88
C ILE A 8 -35.05 7.88 -7.41
N GLY A 9 -33.76 7.76 -7.05
CA GLY A 9 -33.33 7.56 -5.67
C GLY A 9 -33.71 8.75 -4.78
N ARG A 10 -34.22 8.46 -3.57
CA ARG A 10 -34.45 9.45 -2.52
C ARG A 10 -33.12 9.90 -1.93
N PHE A 11 -32.90 11.21 -1.88
CA PHE A 11 -31.80 11.82 -1.14
C PHE A 11 -32.21 11.98 0.32
N TYR A 12 -31.38 11.50 1.24
CA TYR A 12 -31.44 11.86 2.65
C TYR A 12 -30.39 12.95 2.87
N GLU A 13 -30.85 14.14 3.25
CA GLU A 13 -30.01 15.23 3.74
C GLU A 13 -29.52 14.91 5.14
N THR A 14 -28.23 14.69 5.29
CA THR A 14 -27.53 14.88 6.55
C THR A 14 -26.38 15.84 6.30
N GLY A 15 -26.48 17.04 6.86
CA GLY A 15 -25.50 18.09 6.72
C GLY A 15 -24.13 17.66 7.21
N LYS A 16 -23.18 17.61 6.29
CA LYS A 16 -21.77 17.94 6.44
C LYS A 16 -21.16 17.91 5.04
N LEU A 17 -20.31 18.89 4.74
CA LEU A 17 -19.57 19.02 3.49
C LEU A 17 -18.97 17.65 3.08
N CYS A 18 -19.52 17.04 2.04
CA CYS A 18 -18.91 15.91 1.37
C CYS A 18 -18.32 16.41 0.05
N THR A 19 -17.04 16.74 0.05
CA THR A 19 -16.24 16.77 -1.18
C THR A 19 -15.97 15.31 -1.56
N PHE A 20 -16.77 14.75 -2.47
CA PHE A 20 -16.50 13.42 -3.04
C PHE A 20 -15.51 13.56 -4.21
N LEU A 21 -14.31 13.00 -4.05
CA LEU A 21 -13.39 12.69 -5.15
C LEU A 21 -13.67 11.26 -5.61
N GLY A 22 -14.53 11.11 -6.62
CA GLY A 22 -14.67 9.85 -7.35
C GLY A 22 -13.64 9.79 -8.48
N PHE A 23 -12.68 8.87 -8.41
CA PHE A 23 -11.81 8.56 -9.54
C PHE A 23 -12.53 7.55 -10.44
N ASN A 24 -13.05 8.03 -11.56
CA ASN A 24 -13.48 7.16 -12.65
C ASN A 24 -12.38 7.23 -13.71
N PHE A 25 -11.61 6.15 -13.85
CA PHE A 25 -10.48 6.10 -14.78
C PHE A 25 -11.01 5.79 -16.17
N GLN A 26 -11.37 6.83 -16.90
CA GLN A 26 -11.59 6.75 -18.34
C GLN A 26 -11.10 8.06 -18.96
N MET A 27 -9.92 8.02 -19.58
CA MET A 27 -9.40 9.15 -20.35
C MET A 27 -10.28 9.36 -21.59
N PRO A 28 -10.75 10.60 -21.82
CA PRO A 28 -10.03 11.44 -22.79
C PRO A 28 -9.90 12.92 -22.40
N GLN A 29 -9.16 13.63 -23.25
CA GLN A 29 -8.54 14.94 -23.07
C GLN A 29 -9.50 16.12 -22.82
N LYS A 30 -8.99 17.10 -22.06
CA LYS A 30 -9.45 18.49 -21.87
C LYS A 30 -10.57 18.70 -20.83
N ILE A 31 -10.16 19.13 -19.62
CA ILE A 31 -11.08 19.60 -18.56
C ILE A 31 -11.08 21.13 -18.56
N SER A 32 -12.28 21.72 -18.67
CA SER A 32 -12.56 23.13 -18.44
C SER A 32 -13.41 23.26 -17.18
N TRP A 33 -13.08 24.22 -16.31
CA TRP A 33 -13.79 24.46 -15.05
C TRP A 33 -14.72 25.67 -15.19
N LYS A 34 -15.99 25.51 -14.79
CA LYS A 34 -16.91 26.62 -14.54
C LYS A 34 -17.37 26.55 -13.09
N PHE A 35 -17.22 27.67 -12.39
CA PHE A 35 -17.73 27.86 -11.03
C PHE A 35 -19.05 28.63 -11.08
N TYR A 36 -20.02 28.17 -10.29
CA TYR A 36 -21.22 28.95 -9.96
C TYR A 36 -21.24 29.17 -8.45
N SER A 37 -21.33 30.43 -8.04
CA SER A 37 -21.63 30.82 -6.66
C SER A 37 -23.09 31.27 -6.58
N GLY A 38 -23.86 30.60 -5.73
CA GLY A 38 -25.20 31.02 -5.36
C GLY A 38 -25.34 30.88 -3.84
N VAL A 39 -25.67 31.97 -3.15
CA VAL A 39 -25.98 31.96 -1.72
C VAL A 39 -27.46 31.60 -1.56
N PRO A 40 -27.82 30.50 -0.88
CA PRO A 40 -29.22 30.18 -0.66
C PRO A 40 -29.84 31.20 0.31
N ARG A 41 -30.99 31.74 -0.09
CA ARG A 41 -31.74 32.79 0.60
C ARG A 41 -32.64 32.20 1.70
N ALA A 42 -32.08 31.38 2.59
CA ALA A 42 -32.83 30.65 3.63
C ALA A 42 -32.15 30.73 5.00
N CYS A 43 -32.05 31.94 5.56
CA CYS A 43 -31.75 32.15 6.98
C CYS A 43 -32.66 33.26 7.52
N GLN A 44 -33.93 32.93 7.72
CA GLN A 44 -34.78 33.58 8.72
C GLN A 44 -35.38 32.47 9.57
N GLU A 45 -34.52 31.83 10.35
CA GLU A 45 -34.94 30.94 11.41
C GLU A 45 -35.44 31.83 12.56
N ASN A 46 -36.67 31.55 13.01
CA ASN A 46 -37.39 32.30 14.03
C ASN A 46 -36.56 32.38 15.32
N GLU A 47 -36.34 33.58 15.87
CA GLU A 47 -35.55 33.80 17.10
C GLU A 47 -36.04 32.90 18.26
N ASN A 48 -37.34 32.64 18.33
CA ASN A 48 -37.95 31.75 19.33
C ASN A 48 -37.53 30.27 19.19
N GLU A 49 -37.13 29.84 17.99
CA GLU A 49 -36.60 28.49 17.76
C GLU A 49 -35.12 28.40 18.16
N MET A 50 -34.38 29.49 18.01
CA MET A 50 -32.99 29.59 18.44
C MET A 50 -32.87 29.53 19.98
N GLU A 51 -33.74 30.24 20.70
CA GLU A 51 -33.75 30.22 22.18
C GLU A 51 -34.06 28.81 22.72
N LYS A 52 -35.04 28.11 22.15
CA LYS A 52 -35.35 26.71 22.52
C LYS A 52 -34.19 25.75 22.22
N LYS A 53 -33.46 25.96 21.12
CA LYS A 53 -32.25 25.19 20.81
C LYS A 53 -31.13 25.49 21.80
N MET A 54 -30.99 26.75 22.21
CA MET A 54 -29.96 27.18 23.17
C MET A 54 -30.20 26.64 24.58
N GLU A 55 -31.44 26.60 25.06
CA GLU A 55 -31.78 25.98 26.36
C GLU A 55 -31.53 24.47 26.36
N LYS A 56 -31.86 23.77 25.27
CA LYS A 56 -31.49 22.34 25.11
C LYS A 56 -29.98 22.13 25.13
N PHE A 57 -29.22 23.01 24.48
CA PHE A 57 -27.75 22.96 24.49
C PHE A 57 -27.18 23.18 25.90
N LEU A 58 -27.74 24.11 26.67
CA LEU A 58 -27.31 24.38 28.04
C LEU A 58 -27.63 23.20 28.97
N ALA A 59 -28.83 22.61 28.85
CA ALA A 59 -29.20 21.40 29.60
C ALA A 59 -28.32 20.19 29.27
N GLN A 60 -27.89 20.07 28.00
CA GLN A 60 -26.96 19.03 27.56
C GLN A 60 -25.54 19.27 28.11
N LYS A 61 -25.11 20.54 28.24
CA LYS A 61 -23.80 20.91 28.78
C LYS A 61 -23.69 20.62 30.29
N THR A 62 -24.77 20.77 31.05
CA THR A 62 -24.82 20.38 32.47
C THR A 62 -24.79 18.86 32.64
N LEU A 63 -25.46 18.11 31.76
CA LEU A 63 -25.41 16.64 31.73
C LEU A 63 -23.99 16.09 31.43
N PHE A 64 -23.25 16.76 30.53
CA PHE A 64 -21.85 16.44 30.22
C PHE A 64 -20.88 16.60 31.40
N LYS A 65 -21.19 17.49 32.35
CA LYS A 65 -20.35 17.72 33.54
C LYS A 65 -20.43 16.55 34.53
N TYR A 66 -21.50 15.76 34.50
CA TYR A 66 -21.73 14.66 35.44
C TYR A 66 -21.51 13.26 34.84
N PHE A 67 -21.65 13.10 33.52
CA PHE A 67 -21.49 11.79 32.86
C PHE A 67 -20.19 11.60 32.08
N GLY A 68 -19.29 12.59 32.13
CA GLY A 68 -18.13 12.64 31.26
C GLY A 68 -18.55 12.83 29.80
N PRO A 69 -17.60 13.20 28.91
CA PRO A 69 -17.90 13.26 27.49
C PRO A 69 -18.35 11.87 27.01
N PRO A 70 -19.41 11.76 26.19
CA PRO A 70 -19.68 10.53 25.46
C PRO A 70 -18.39 10.20 24.69
N MET A 71 -17.97 8.93 24.70
CA MET A 71 -16.89 8.47 23.84
C MET A 71 -17.30 8.78 22.40
N THR A 72 -16.89 9.94 21.91
CA THR A 72 -17.03 10.30 20.52
C THR A 72 -16.07 9.38 19.78
N THR A 73 -16.62 8.52 18.94
CA THR A 73 -15.97 7.60 18.00
C THR A 73 -15.06 8.29 16.96
N ASN A 74 -14.69 9.55 17.19
CA ASN A 74 -13.77 10.35 16.37
C ASN A 74 -12.29 10.02 16.63
N SER A 75 -11.95 9.27 17.68
CA SER A 75 -10.56 8.87 17.95
C SER A 75 -10.02 7.89 16.90
N GLU A 76 -10.87 7.01 16.37
CA GLU A 76 -10.45 6.00 15.37
C GLU A 76 -10.17 6.64 14.01
N LEU A 77 -11.00 7.61 13.58
CA LEU A 77 -10.82 8.30 12.30
C LEU A 77 -9.52 9.14 12.26
N ASN A 78 -9.12 9.72 13.39
CA ASN A 78 -7.88 10.48 13.52
C ASN A 78 -6.61 9.60 13.55
N THR A 79 -6.74 8.32 13.89
CA THR A 79 -5.57 7.43 14.01
C THR A 79 -5.08 6.97 12.65
N ILE A 80 -5.99 6.69 11.71
CA ILE A 80 -5.64 6.26 10.34
C ILE A 80 -5.01 7.42 9.56
N THR A 81 -5.57 8.62 9.64
CA THR A 81 -4.98 9.81 8.99
C THR A 81 -3.59 10.14 9.55
N HIS A 82 -3.35 9.89 10.84
CA HIS A 82 -2.04 10.14 11.46
C HIS A 82 -0.92 9.22 10.97
N ILE A 83 -1.24 7.98 10.55
CA ILE A 83 -0.25 7.03 9.98
C ILE A 83 0.25 7.57 8.64
N TRP A 84 -0.63 8.11 7.80
CA TRP A 84 -0.29 8.65 6.49
C TRP A 84 0.34 10.05 6.53
N THR A 85 0.22 10.80 7.62
CA THR A 85 0.86 12.14 7.75
C THR A 85 2.31 12.08 8.21
N ARG A 86 2.84 10.92 8.61
CA ARG A 86 4.26 10.76 8.98
C ARG A 86 5.15 10.52 7.75
N PHE A 87 5.10 11.41 6.77
CA PHE A 87 6.07 11.43 5.67
C PHE A 87 7.44 11.93 6.17
N ASN A 88 8.11 11.12 6.99
CA ASN A 88 9.51 11.34 7.30
C ASN A 88 10.36 10.77 6.16
N LEU A 89 10.81 11.66 5.27
CA LEU A 89 11.61 11.28 4.10
C LEU A 89 12.84 10.43 4.48
N ARG A 90 13.50 10.74 5.59
CA ARG A 90 14.68 9.98 6.06
C ARG A 90 14.31 8.54 6.39
N TRP A 91 13.16 8.34 7.03
CA TRP A 91 12.68 7.01 7.39
C TRP A 91 12.29 6.18 6.17
N ILE A 92 11.60 6.80 5.22
CA ILE A 92 11.24 6.17 3.94
C ILE A 92 12.51 5.77 3.18
N LEU A 93 13.50 6.66 3.08
CA LEU A 93 14.78 6.36 2.43
C LEU A 93 15.50 5.20 3.13
N SER A 94 15.51 5.15 4.46
CA SER A 94 16.08 4.02 5.22
C SER A 94 15.40 2.69 4.84
N GLY A 95 14.07 2.68 4.76
CA GLY A 95 13.30 1.52 4.29
C GLY A 95 13.60 1.13 2.84
N ILE A 96 13.77 2.10 1.94
CA ILE A 96 14.14 1.84 0.54
C ILE A 96 15.53 1.21 0.45
N PHE A 97 16.53 1.81 1.12
CA PHE A 97 17.90 1.31 1.07
C PHE A 97 18.04 -0.06 1.72
N SER A 98 17.33 -0.32 2.82
CA SER A 98 17.34 -1.65 3.44
C SER A 98 16.67 -2.70 2.56
N ALA A 99 15.56 -2.37 1.89
CA ALA A 99 14.89 -3.28 0.96
C ALA A 99 15.73 -3.55 -0.28
N LEU A 100 16.41 -2.55 -0.85
CA LEU A 100 17.35 -2.75 -1.95
C LEU A 100 18.52 -3.64 -1.52
N GLY A 101 19.10 -3.41 -0.34
CA GLY A 101 20.19 -4.25 0.18
C GLY A 101 19.78 -5.71 0.39
N ALA A 102 18.62 -5.94 1.01
CA ALA A 102 18.07 -7.27 1.19
C ALA A 102 17.69 -7.92 -0.15
N GLY A 103 17.15 -7.13 -1.10
CA GLY A 103 16.77 -7.58 -2.43
C GLY A 103 17.96 -8.03 -3.26
N ILE A 104 19.08 -7.29 -3.20
CA ILE A 104 20.34 -7.69 -3.83
C ILE A 104 20.86 -9.00 -3.24
N LEU A 105 20.85 -9.13 -1.90
CA LEU A 105 21.29 -10.36 -1.24
C LEU A 105 20.44 -11.57 -1.65
N ALA A 106 19.10 -11.43 -1.63
CA ALA A 106 18.19 -12.48 -2.07
C ALA A 106 18.41 -12.85 -3.55
N MET A 107 18.67 -11.86 -4.40
CA MET A 107 18.96 -12.06 -5.82
C MET A 107 20.29 -12.81 -6.04
N VAL A 108 21.34 -12.48 -5.29
CA VAL A 108 22.63 -13.22 -5.35
C VAL A 108 22.42 -14.68 -4.94
N ILE A 109 21.68 -14.93 -3.86
CA ILE A 109 21.38 -16.30 -3.41
C ILE A 109 20.56 -17.05 -4.48
N ALA A 110 19.54 -16.40 -5.04
CA ALA A 110 18.73 -16.97 -6.10
C ALA A 110 19.56 -17.31 -7.34
N SER A 111 20.44 -16.39 -7.78
CA SER A 111 21.37 -16.64 -8.88
C SER A 111 22.26 -17.84 -8.60
N ILE A 112 22.89 -17.94 -7.42
CA ILE A 112 23.71 -19.11 -7.05
C ILE A 112 22.91 -20.41 -7.17
N PHE A 113 21.66 -20.40 -6.70
CA PHE A 113 20.77 -21.55 -6.83
C PHE A 113 20.49 -21.88 -8.31
N THR A 114 20.13 -20.89 -9.12
CA THR A 114 19.79 -21.13 -10.54
C THR A 114 21.00 -21.54 -11.38
N ALA A 115 22.21 -21.05 -11.10
CA ALA A 115 23.40 -21.57 -11.78
C ALA A 115 23.64 -23.05 -11.46
N LYS A 116 23.40 -23.49 -10.23
CA LYS A 116 23.56 -24.90 -9.86
C LYS A 116 22.48 -25.79 -10.50
N THR A 117 21.25 -25.31 -10.60
CA THR A 117 20.12 -26.11 -11.11
C THR A 117 20.00 -26.07 -12.63
N PHE A 118 20.21 -24.90 -13.25
CA PHE A 118 19.97 -24.66 -14.67
C PHE A 118 21.25 -24.36 -15.45
N GLY A 119 22.41 -24.21 -14.82
CA GLY A 119 23.63 -23.80 -15.52
C GLY A 119 23.67 -22.33 -15.94
N ASP A 120 22.68 -21.53 -15.53
CA ASP A 120 22.58 -20.11 -15.87
C ASP A 120 22.39 -19.24 -14.61
N TRP A 121 23.36 -18.36 -14.36
CA TRP A 121 23.38 -17.46 -13.20
C TRP A 121 22.40 -16.28 -13.35
N SER A 122 22.02 -15.96 -14.59
CA SER A 122 21.08 -14.89 -14.91
C SER A 122 19.63 -15.34 -14.93
N GLN A 123 19.37 -16.64 -14.77
CA GLN A 123 18.03 -17.21 -14.84
C GLN A 123 17.06 -16.59 -13.83
N SER A 124 17.54 -16.19 -12.66
CA SER A 124 16.74 -15.48 -11.64
C SER A 124 16.17 -14.15 -12.16
N LEU A 125 16.98 -13.39 -12.91
CA LEU A 125 16.56 -12.14 -13.56
C LEU A 125 15.65 -12.40 -14.76
N LYS A 126 15.99 -13.41 -15.57
CA LYS A 126 15.19 -13.85 -16.71
C LYS A 126 13.78 -14.28 -16.31
N LEU A 127 13.65 -14.95 -15.17
CA LEU A 127 12.35 -15.36 -14.62
C LEU A 127 11.44 -14.16 -14.32
N LEU A 128 12.00 -13.05 -13.81
CA LEU A 128 11.25 -11.81 -13.62
C LEU A 128 10.89 -11.14 -14.94
N ALA A 129 11.81 -11.18 -15.92
CA ALA A 129 11.56 -10.63 -17.24
C ALA A 129 10.52 -11.42 -18.05
N ALA A 130 10.34 -12.72 -17.74
CA ALA A 130 9.34 -13.57 -18.37
C ALA A 130 7.90 -13.05 -18.17
N ILE A 131 7.64 -12.23 -17.14
CA ILE A 131 6.34 -11.55 -16.96
C ILE A 131 5.99 -10.69 -18.19
N ARG A 132 6.99 -10.10 -18.85
CA ARG A 132 6.79 -9.23 -20.01
C ARG A 132 7.09 -9.89 -21.35
N TYR A 133 8.17 -10.68 -21.40
CA TYR A 133 8.70 -11.28 -22.62
C TYR A 133 8.35 -12.78 -22.78
N GLY A 134 7.64 -13.37 -21.82
CA GLY A 134 7.26 -14.78 -21.85
C GLY A 134 8.47 -15.72 -21.86
N GLY A 135 8.31 -16.87 -22.53
CA GLY A 135 9.34 -17.91 -22.60
C GLY A 135 10.65 -17.48 -23.28
N GLU A 136 10.62 -16.47 -24.15
CA GLU A 136 11.83 -15.94 -24.82
C GLU A 136 12.84 -15.38 -23.82
N ALA A 137 12.38 -14.85 -22.68
CA ALA A 137 13.27 -14.38 -21.63
C ALA A 137 14.10 -15.51 -21.01
N LEU A 138 13.60 -16.74 -21.03
CA LEU A 138 14.22 -17.90 -20.38
C LEU A 138 15.26 -18.60 -21.26
N ALA A 139 15.48 -18.13 -22.49
CA ALA A 139 16.51 -18.67 -23.37
C ALA A 139 17.91 -18.41 -22.78
N PHE A 140 18.84 -19.35 -22.94
CA PHE A 140 20.22 -19.23 -22.43
C PHE A 140 20.94 -18.00 -23.01
N ASP A 141 20.71 -17.72 -24.28
CA ASP A 141 21.27 -16.61 -25.05
C ASP A 141 20.41 -15.34 -25.03
N ALA A 142 19.43 -15.26 -24.11
CA ALA A 142 18.55 -14.10 -24.03
C ALA A 142 19.36 -12.79 -23.88
N PRO A 143 19.03 -11.75 -24.65
CA PRO A 143 19.79 -10.49 -24.67
C PRO A 143 19.92 -9.82 -23.30
N VAL A 144 21.01 -9.06 -23.13
CA VAL A 144 21.32 -8.34 -21.87
C VAL A 144 20.20 -7.39 -21.42
N PHE A 145 19.48 -6.77 -22.35
CA PHE A 145 18.40 -5.86 -21.99
C PHE A 145 17.23 -6.57 -21.29
N ILE A 146 17.00 -7.86 -21.55
CA ILE A 146 15.98 -8.67 -20.86
C ILE A 146 16.38 -8.86 -19.40
N MET A 147 17.65 -9.18 -19.15
CA MET A 147 18.18 -9.28 -17.79
C MET A 147 18.09 -7.94 -17.05
N ALA A 148 18.41 -6.83 -17.73
CA ALA A 148 18.27 -5.49 -17.17
C ALA A 148 16.80 -5.14 -16.85
N TYR A 149 15.85 -5.61 -17.67
CA TYR A 149 14.43 -5.47 -17.38
C TYR A 149 14.04 -6.24 -16.10
N GLY A 150 14.45 -7.51 -15.98
CA GLY A 150 14.22 -8.29 -14.76
C GLY A 150 14.81 -7.63 -13.50
N ALA A 151 16.04 -7.12 -13.61
CA ALA A 151 16.70 -6.40 -12.51
C ALA A 151 15.98 -5.10 -12.13
N SER A 152 15.52 -4.34 -13.11
CA SER A 152 14.78 -3.09 -12.85
C SER A 152 13.41 -3.35 -12.23
N LEU A 153 12.72 -4.41 -12.65
CA LEU A 153 11.47 -4.86 -12.02
C LEU A 153 11.71 -5.28 -10.56
N HIS A 154 12.76 -6.05 -10.28
CA HIS A 154 13.15 -6.43 -8.91
C HIS A 154 13.44 -5.21 -8.04
N ALA A 155 14.26 -4.28 -8.54
CA ALA A 155 14.61 -3.06 -7.82
C ALA A 155 13.36 -2.20 -7.53
N SER A 156 12.45 -2.08 -8.49
CA SER A 156 11.20 -1.33 -8.34
C SER A 156 10.30 -1.94 -7.25
N LEU A 157 10.17 -3.27 -7.22
CA LEU A 157 9.43 -3.98 -6.17
C LEU A 157 10.09 -3.79 -4.80
N CYS A 158 11.42 -3.83 -4.72
CA CYS A 158 12.14 -3.58 -3.48
C CYS A 158 11.92 -2.14 -2.97
N ILE A 159 11.99 -1.14 -3.85
CA ILE A 159 11.72 0.27 -3.50
C ILE A 159 10.29 0.43 -2.99
N LEU A 160 9.30 -0.12 -3.70
CA LEU A 160 7.90 -0.06 -3.31
C LEU A 160 7.68 -0.73 -1.94
N TYR A 161 8.21 -1.95 -1.76
CA TYR A 161 8.10 -2.69 -0.52
C TYR A 161 8.75 -1.96 0.65
N GLY A 162 9.99 -1.47 0.48
CA GLY A 162 10.70 -0.72 1.51
C GLY A 162 9.97 0.55 1.92
N SER A 163 9.39 1.25 0.94
CA SER A 163 8.59 2.46 1.17
C SER A 163 7.31 2.16 1.96
N LEU A 164 6.56 1.13 1.57
CA LEU A 164 5.33 0.71 2.25
C LEU A 164 5.64 0.21 3.66
N PHE A 165 6.67 -0.61 3.82
CA PHE A 165 7.06 -1.13 5.13
C PHE A 165 7.43 0.00 6.07
N ALA A 166 8.20 1.00 5.62
CA ALA A 166 8.55 2.17 6.43
C ALA A 166 7.31 2.90 6.97
N GLN A 167 6.19 2.90 6.25
CA GLN A 167 4.93 3.49 6.73
C GLN A 167 4.23 2.64 7.81
N LEU A 168 4.47 1.32 7.80
CA LEU A 168 3.87 0.38 8.77
C LEU A 168 4.65 0.30 10.08
N VAL A 169 5.94 0.63 10.07
CA VAL A 169 6.79 0.60 11.27
C VAL A 169 6.97 1.97 11.91
N ASN A 170 6.94 1.98 13.23
CA ASN A 170 7.29 3.14 14.02
C ASN A 170 8.81 3.24 14.16
N GLU A 171 9.36 4.46 14.10
CA GLU A 171 10.79 4.75 14.35
C GLU A 171 11.26 4.17 15.70
N LYS A 172 10.36 4.13 16.69
CA LYS A 172 10.62 3.62 18.05
C LYS A 172 10.51 2.10 18.19
N SER A 173 10.17 1.35 17.13
CA SER A 173 10.02 -0.12 17.20
C SER A 173 11.33 -0.81 17.62
N SER A 174 11.27 -1.84 18.45
CA SER A 174 12.49 -2.57 18.83
C SER A 174 13.14 -3.27 17.61
N PRO A 175 14.47 -3.48 17.57
CA PRO A 175 15.14 -4.23 16.50
C PRO A 175 14.51 -5.60 16.24
N LEU A 176 14.16 -6.32 17.30
CA LEU A 176 13.53 -7.62 17.23
C LEU A 176 12.13 -7.52 16.57
N SER A 177 11.35 -6.51 16.92
CA SER A 177 10.04 -6.26 16.30
C SER A 177 10.18 -5.99 14.80
N LEU A 178 11.22 -5.27 14.36
CA LEU A 178 11.47 -5.01 12.94
C LEU A 178 11.81 -6.29 12.16
N VAL A 179 12.61 -7.18 12.76
CA VAL A 179 12.95 -8.49 12.17
C VAL A 179 11.73 -9.39 12.08
N ILE A 180 10.95 -9.51 13.17
CA ILE A 180 9.73 -10.32 13.18
C ILE A 180 8.74 -9.78 12.16
N LEU A 181 8.52 -8.47 12.12
CA LEU A 181 7.60 -7.88 11.16
C LEU A 181 8.09 -8.07 9.73
N GLY A 182 9.38 -7.86 9.46
CA GLY A 182 9.99 -8.12 8.14
C GLY A 182 9.81 -9.57 7.69
N TRP A 183 9.94 -10.53 8.61
CA TRP A 183 9.68 -11.94 8.34
C TRP A 183 8.21 -12.22 8.02
N VAL A 184 7.28 -11.69 8.83
CA VAL A 184 5.83 -11.83 8.62
C VAL A 184 5.39 -11.20 7.30
N THR A 185 5.84 -9.98 7.00
CA THR A 185 5.49 -9.30 5.75
C THR A 185 6.07 -10.01 4.54
N SER A 186 7.28 -10.58 4.63
CA SER A 186 7.83 -11.43 3.57
C SER A 186 7.05 -12.73 3.38
N ALA A 187 6.54 -13.34 4.45
CA ALA A 187 5.67 -14.51 4.35
C ALA A 187 4.37 -14.17 3.61
N ILE A 188 3.78 -13.00 3.91
CA ILE A 188 2.60 -12.48 3.21
C ILE A 188 2.93 -12.24 1.73
N VAL A 189 4.04 -11.56 1.41
CA VAL A 189 4.49 -11.33 0.03
C VAL A 189 4.71 -12.65 -0.71
N TRP A 190 5.26 -13.67 -0.05
CA TRP A 190 5.39 -15.00 -0.65
C TRP A 190 4.02 -15.62 -0.94
N VAL A 191 3.08 -15.63 0.01
CA VAL A 191 1.73 -16.17 -0.23
C VAL A 191 1.04 -15.43 -1.38
N PHE A 192 0.98 -14.11 -1.33
CA PHE A 192 0.28 -13.33 -2.35
C PHE A 192 1.04 -13.32 -3.68
N GLY A 193 2.31 -12.95 -3.68
CA GLY A 193 3.13 -12.84 -4.88
C GLY A 193 3.33 -14.19 -5.57
N PHE A 194 3.82 -15.19 -4.82
CA PHE A 194 4.25 -16.47 -5.39
C PHE A 194 3.09 -17.47 -5.57
N GLN A 195 2.12 -17.53 -4.66
CA GLN A 195 1.02 -18.51 -4.77
C GLN A 195 -0.19 -17.98 -5.54
N LEU A 196 -0.49 -16.67 -5.45
CA LEU A 196 -1.71 -16.11 -6.03
C LEU A 196 -1.42 -15.33 -7.32
N PHE A 197 -0.46 -14.39 -7.30
CA PHE A 197 -0.21 -13.52 -8.45
C PHE A 197 0.59 -14.22 -9.55
N MET A 198 1.74 -14.84 -9.26
CA MET A 198 2.59 -15.44 -10.29
C MET A 198 1.84 -16.45 -11.19
N PRO A 199 1.02 -17.39 -10.66
CA PRO A 199 0.30 -18.34 -11.51
C PRO A 199 -0.79 -17.71 -12.39
N THR A 200 -1.23 -16.48 -12.10
CA THR A 200 -2.21 -15.77 -12.94
C THR A 200 -1.58 -15.18 -14.20
N PHE A 201 -0.28 -14.92 -14.19
CA PHE A 201 0.45 -14.48 -15.39
C PHE A 201 0.87 -15.66 -16.25
N ASP A 202 1.46 -16.68 -15.62
CA ASP A 202 1.88 -17.90 -16.31
C ASP A 202 1.93 -19.08 -15.31
N PRO A 203 1.09 -20.12 -15.50
CA PRO A 203 1.10 -21.32 -14.66
C PRO A 203 2.45 -22.04 -14.61
N TYR A 204 3.27 -21.94 -15.66
CA TYR A 204 4.56 -22.61 -15.76
C TYR A 204 5.62 -22.01 -14.84
N LEU A 205 5.53 -20.71 -14.52
CA LEU A 205 6.48 -20.05 -13.63
C LEU A 205 6.48 -20.66 -12.22
N ARG A 206 5.31 -21.14 -11.74
CA ARG A 206 5.18 -21.84 -10.46
C ARG A 206 5.90 -23.19 -10.46
N MET A 207 5.95 -23.88 -11.60
CA MET A 207 6.56 -25.20 -11.70
C MET A 207 8.09 -25.14 -11.73
N ILE A 208 8.66 -24.03 -12.23
CA ILE A 208 10.11 -23.85 -12.35
C ILE A 208 10.77 -23.65 -10.98
N THR A 209 10.08 -23.00 -10.04
CA THR A 209 10.64 -22.68 -8.72
C THR A 209 9.97 -23.53 -7.64
N PRO A 210 10.70 -24.45 -6.98
CA PRO A 210 10.14 -25.24 -5.89
C PRO A 210 9.59 -24.34 -4.77
N LEU A 211 8.42 -24.69 -4.23
CA LEU A 211 7.71 -23.86 -3.24
C LEU A 211 8.59 -23.51 -2.02
N TRP A 212 9.38 -24.46 -1.55
CA TRP A 212 10.27 -24.28 -0.40
C TRP A 212 11.45 -23.34 -0.71
N VAL A 213 11.94 -23.31 -1.95
CA VAL A 213 12.98 -22.37 -2.39
C VAL A 213 12.42 -20.96 -2.41
N GLY A 214 11.22 -20.79 -2.97
CA GLY A 214 10.50 -19.52 -2.94
C GLY A 214 10.32 -19.02 -1.50
N LEU A 215 9.87 -19.89 -0.59
CA LEU A 215 9.70 -19.56 0.82
C LEU A 215 11.02 -19.14 1.48
N PHE A 216 12.08 -19.94 1.28
CA PHE A 216 13.41 -19.66 1.82
C PHE A 216 13.94 -18.29 1.37
N LEU A 217 13.86 -17.98 0.08
CA LEU A 217 14.33 -16.70 -0.47
C LEU A 217 13.57 -15.51 0.14
N HIS A 218 12.24 -15.61 0.29
CA HIS A 218 11.44 -14.55 0.91
C HIS A 218 11.74 -14.40 2.40
N PHE A 219 11.97 -15.50 3.12
CA PHE A 219 12.39 -15.45 4.52
C PHE A 219 13.76 -14.80 4.69
N THR A 220 14.74 -15.17 3.86
CA THR A 220 16.05 -14.51 3.86
C THR A 220 15.89 -13.02 3.59
N PHE A 221 15.08 -12.63 2.59
CA PHE A 221 14.79 -11.22 2.33
C PHE A 221 14.20 -10.51 3.55
N GLY A 222 13.18 -11.08 4.21
CA GLY A 222 12.54 -10.47 5.38
C GLY A 222 13.47 -10.28 6.58
N ILE A 223 14.27 -11.30 6.90
CA ILE A 223 15.25 -11.26 7.99
C ILE A 223 16.33 -10.22 7.69
N SER A 224 16.95 -10.30 6.50
CA SER A 224 17.98 -9.36 6.07
C SER A 224 17.46 -7.93 6.06
N PHE A 225 16.24 -7.72 5.59
CA PHE A 225 15.60 -6.41 5.57
C PHE A 225 15.44 -5.82 6.97
N GLY A 226 14.89 -6.57 7.93
CA GLY A 226 14.74 -6.11 9.31
C GLY A 226 16.08 -5.83 10.00
N LEU A 227 17.09 -6.66 9.76
CA LEU A 227 18.45 -6.47 10.28
C LEU A 227 19.11 -5.21 9.70
N ILE A 228 19.11 -5.08 8.38
CA ILE A 228 19.72 -3.92 7.69
C ILE A 228 19.02 -2.62 8.11
N LEU A 229 17.69 -2.62 8.21
CA LEU A 229 16.93 -1.47 8.69
C LEU A 229 17.32 -1.09 10.13
N SER A 230 17.48 -2.08 11.01
CA SER A 230 17.93 -1.85 12.39
C SER A 230 19.32 -1.23 12.44
N LEU A 231 20.25 -1.68 11.58
CA LEU A 231 21.61 -1.13 11.50
C LEU A 231 21.63 0.30 10.97
N PHE A 232 20.86 0.61 9.92
CA PHE A 232 20.74 1.98 9.41
C PHE A 232 20.13 2.93 10.44
N ARG A 233 19.26 2.43 11.31
CA ARG A 233 18.72 3.23 12.41
C ARG A 233 19.76 3.56 13.48
N GLN A 234 20.61 2.61 13.88
CA GLN A 234 21.58 2.86 14.97
C GLN A 234 22.64 3.91 14.63
N LYS A 235 22.87 4.18 13.33
CA LYS A 235 23.86 5.14 12.86
C LYS A 235 23.35 6.58 12.77
N ASN A 236 22.05 6.81 12.94
CA ASN A 236 21.40 8.12 12.80
C ASN A 236 20.74 8.54 14.11
#